data_AF-A0A1R4FG14-F1
#
_entry.id   AF-A0A1R4FG14-F1
#
_cell.length_a   1.000
_cell.length_b   1.000
_cell.length_c   1.000
_cell.angle_alpha   90.00
_cell.angle_beta   90.00
_cell.angle_gamma   90.00
#
_symmetry.space_group_name_H-M   'P 1'
#
loop_
_entity.id
_entity.type
_entity.pdbx_description
1 polymer ?
#
loop_
_entity_poly.entity_id
_entity_poly.type
_entity_poly.pdbx_seq_one_letter_code
_entity_poly.pdbx_strand_id
1 'polypeptide(L)'
;MPETTTTEPTTQAEWELLTKRAEAVVEQEAGDPGMFQPLMHECHVLLLDIGLLLARLNDERYAAEREWTRVRNVTMVRYIEHGATFARAQGDVAALDERKKADDLKVIFHHAEDTQKALQAKHYSLMNVNRGLQSAMYEGGRRNA
;
A
#
# COMPACT_ATOMS: atom_id res chain seq x y z
N MET A 1 -9.09 13.27 34.92
CA MET A 1 -9.59 12.81 33.60
C MET A 1 -8.41 12.13 32.93
N PRO A 2 -8.41 10.80 32.73
CA PRO A 2 -7.30 10.15 32.04
C PRO A 2 -7.34 10.57 30.57
N GLU A 3 -6.24 11.14 30.07
CA GLU A 3 -6.04 11.40 28.65
C GLU A 3 -6.02 10.04 27.92
N THR A 4 -7.06 9.79 27.13
CA THR A 4 -7.05 8.69 26.17
C THR A 4 -6.02 9.02 25.10
N THR A 5 -4.80 8.52 25.26
CA THR A 5 -3.82 8.43 24.19
C THR A 5 -4.33 7.43 23.17
N THR A 6 -5.08 7.92 22.18
CA THR A 6 -5.36 7.17 20.96
C THR A 6 -4.01 7.01 20.25
N THR A 7 -3.27 5.94 20.53
CA THR A 7 -2.08 5.59 19.75
C THR A 7 -2.54 5.37 18.32
N GLU A 8 -2.08 6.24 17.42
CA GLU A 8 -2.30 6.07 15.99
C GLU A 8 -1.82 4.67 15.58
N PRO A 9 -2.57 3.96 14.73
CA PRO A 9 -2.15 2.66 14.24
C PRO A 9 -0.81 2.81 13.53
N THR A 10 0.09 1.84 13.73
CA THR A 10 1.33 1.81 12.97
C THR A 10 1.03 1.62 11.49
N THR A 11 1.92 2.09 10.62
CA THR A 11 1.80 1.94 9.16
C THR A 11 1.61 0.47 8.76
N GLN A 12 2.20 -0.47 9.50
CA GLN A 12 1.99 -1.91 9.35
C GLN A 12 0.56 -2.36 9.69
N ALA A 13 0.01 -1.92 10.83
CA ALA A 13 -1.35 -2.31 11.25
C ALA A 13 -2.42 -1.70 10.33
N GLU A 14 -2.22 -0.46 9.88
CA GLU A 14 -3.08 0.17 8.88
C GLU A 14 -3.02 -0.56 7.54
N TRP A 15 -1.81 -0.92 7.11
CA TRP A 15 -1.62 -1.74 5.92
C TRP A 15 -2.38 -3.05 6.01
N GLU A 16 -2.19 -3.85 7.07
CA GLU A 16 -2.88 -5.13 7.26
C GLU A 16 -4.41 -5.01 7.20
N LEU A 17 -4.96 -3.94 7.80
CA LEU A 17 -6.39 -3.65 7.74
C LEU A 17 -6.84 -3.33 6.31
N LEU A 18 -6.12 -2.45 5.61
CA LEU A 18 -6.48 -2.01 4.27
C LEU A 18 -6.33 -3.13 3.23
N THR A 19 -5.26 -3.93 3.29
CA THR A 19 -5.05 -5.07 2.39
C THR A 19 -6.18 -6.07 2.52
N LYS A 20 -6.54 -6.45 3.76
CA LYS A 20 -7.61 -7.41 4.00
C LYS A 20 -8.95 -6.94 3.44
N ARG A 21 -9.26 -5.65 3.60
CA ARG A 21 -10.48 -5.05 3.02
C ARG A 21 -10.41 -5.01 1.49
N ALA A 22 -9.27 -4.63 0.93
CA ALA A 22 -9.04 -4.59 -0.51
C ALA A 22 -9.19 -5.96 -1.17
N GLU A 23 -8.56 -6.99 -0.60
CA GLU A 23 -8.65 -8.38 -1.07
C GLU A 23 -10.10 -8.87 -1.07
N ALA A 24 -10.83 -8.64 0.04
CA ALA A 24 -12.24 -9.01 0.13
C ALA A 24 -13.10 -8.35 -0.97
N VAL A 25 -12.88 -7.06 -1.26
CA VAL A 25 -13.61 -6.33 -2.30
C VAL A 25 -13.24 -6.79 -3.72
N VAL A 26 -11.96 -7.13 -3.94
CA VAL A 26 -11.50 -7.66 -5.23
C VAL A 26 -12.19 -9.00 -5.52
N GLU A 27 -12.31 -9.88 -4.52
CA GLU A 27 -12.96 -11.18 -4.63
C GLU A 27 -14.49 -11.10 -4.72
N GLN A 28 -15.11 -10.05 -4.19
CA GLN A 28 -16.56 -9.94 -4.13
C GLN A 28 -17.20 -9.72 -5.50
N GLU A 29 -18.12 -10.60 -5.90
CA GLU A 29 -18.94 -10.42 -7.12
C GLU A 29 -20.18 -9.56 -6.85
N ALA A 30 -20.58 -8.75 -7.84
CA ALA A 30 -21.85 -8.05 -7.82
C ALA A 30 -22.98 -9.05 -8.15
N GLY A 31 -23.52 -9.71 -7.13
CA GLY A 31 -24.60 -10.70 -7.28
C GLY A 31 -25.91 -10.13 -7.83
N ASP A 32 -26.09 -8.81 -7.77
CA ASP A 32 -27.24 -8.09 -8.33
C ASP A 32 -26.88 -6.64 -8.76
N PRO A 33 -27.70 -6.01 -9.62
CA PRO A 33 -27.48 -4.64 -10.10
C PRO A 33 -27.37 -3.57 -8.99
N GLY A 34 -28.02 -3.78 -7.83
CA GLY A 34 -27.99 -2.85 -6.71
C GLY A 34 -26.62 -2.80 -6.01
N MET A 35 -25.82 -3.85 -6.15
CA MET A 35 -24.50 -3.97 -5.50
C MET A 35 -23.37 -3.28 -6.26
N PHE A 36 -23.55 -2.90 -7.53
CA PHE A 36 -22.50 -2.23 -8.30
C PHE A 36 -22.10 -0.88 -7.68
N GLN A 37 -23.07 -0.05 -7.32
CA GLN A 37 -22.78 1.29 -6.80
C GLN A 37 -22.09 1.23 -5.42
N PRO A 38 -22.56 0.44 -4.43
CA PRO A 38 -21.85 0.23 -3.18
C PRO A 38 -20.42 -0.30 -3.37
N LEU A 39 -20.22 -1.31 -4.23
CA LEU A 39 -18.90 -1.88 -4.48
C LEU A 39 -17.96 -0.90 -5.17
N MET A 40 -18.43 -0.15 -6.16
CA MET A 40 -17.62 0.90 -6.79
C MET A 40 -17.23 1.98 -5.78
N HIS A 41 -18.15 2.38 -4.90
CA HIS A 41 -17.84 3.34 -3.84
C HIS A 41 -16.80 2.81 -2.86
N GLU A 42 -16.92 1.56 -2.42
CA GLU A 42 -15.94 0.94 -1.53
C GLU A 42 -14.56 0.82 -2.18
N CYS A 43 -14.49 0.39 -3.45
CA CYS A 43 -13.25 0.43 -4.22
C CYS A 43 -12.64 1.83 -4.25
N HIS A 44 -13.46 2.86 -4.48
CA HIS A 44 -12.98 4.25 -4.55
C HIS A 44 -12.39 4.73 -3.21
N VAL A 45 -13.08 4.47 -2.10
CA VAL A 45 -12.60 4.82 -0.76
C VAL A 45 -11.27 4.11 -0.47
N LEU A 46 -11.19 2.80 -0.71
CA LEU A 46 -9.97 2.02 -0.50
C LEU A 46 -8.81 2.50 -1.39
N LEU A 47 -9.08 2.89 -2.65
CA LEU A 47 -8.05 3.44 -3.54
C LEU A 47 -7.46 4.75 -3.01
N LEU A 48 -8.27 5.61 -2.38
CA LEU A 48 -7.79 6.84 -1.75
C LEU A 48 -6.97 6.53 -0.49
N ASP A 49 -7.49 5.68 0.39
CA ASP A 49 -6.83 5.31 1.65
C ASP A 49 -5.47 4.66 1.38
N ILE A 50 -5.42 3.69 0.46
CA ILE A 50 -4.16 3.03 0.05
C ILE A 50 -3.20 4.03 -0.61
N GLY A 51 -3.72 4.97 -1.40
CA GLY A 51 -2.89 6.03 -2.00
C GLY A 51 -2.20 6.91 -0.96
N LEU A 52 -2.91 7.28 0.11
CA LEU A 52 -2.35 8.04 1.23
C LEU A 52 -1.32 7.20 2.00
N LEU A 53 -1.63 5.93 2.27
CA LEU A 53 -0.70 5.01 2.92
C LEU A 53 0.59 4.83 2.12
N LEU A 54 0.50 4.68 0.79
CA LEU A 54 1.66 4.57 -0.11
C LEU A 54 2.60 5.78 0.00
N ALA A 55 2.05 6.99 0.06
CA ALA A 55 2.85 8.20 0.24
C ALA A 55 3.65 8.16 1.55
N ARG A 56 3.01 7.80 2.67
CA ARG A 56 3.68 7.69 3.98
C ARG A 56 4.71 6.55 4.00
N LEU A 57 4.37 5.37 3.48
CA LEU A 57 5.29 4.24 3.35
C LEU A 57 6.54 4.61 2.57
N ASN A 58 6.39 5.39 1.50
CA ASN A 58 7.51 5.84 0.70
C ASN A 58 8.43 6.79 1.48
N ASP A 59 7.85 7.73 2.24
CA ASP A 59 8.61 8.65 3.10
C ASP A 59 9.35 7.89 4.21
N GLU A 60 8.69 6.94 4.86
CA GLU A 60 9.28 6.07 5.88
C GLU A 60 10.40 5.21 5.31
N ARG A 61 10.21 4.61 4.13
CA ARG A 61 11.22 3.82 3.44
C ARG A 61 12.47 4.67 3.16
N TYR A 62 12.29 5.86 2.59
CA TYR A 62 13.42 6.75 2.32
C TYR A 62 14.08 7.27 3.61
N ALA A 63 13.33 7.46 4.69
CA ALA A 63 13.92 7.78 5.99
C ALA A 63 14.81 6.64 6.50
N ALA A 64 14.35 5.40 6.41
CA ALA A 64 15.13 4.22 6.78
C ALA A 64 16.38 4.05 5.88
N GLU A 65 16.28 4.28 4.57
CA GLU A 65 17.43 4.24 3.65
C GLU A 65 18.50 5.29 3.98
N ARG A 66 18.06 6.51 4.34
CA ARG A 66 18.97 7.58 4.78
C ARG A 66 19.67 7.19 6.09
N GLU A 67 18.94 6.61 7.02
CA GLU A 67 19.48 6.20 8.31
C GLU A 67 20.47 5.03 8.18
N TRP A 68 20.13 4.02 7.38
CA TRP A 68 21.04 2.94 6.99
C TRP A 68 22.36 3.49 6.43
N THR A 69 22.27 4.43 5.48
CA THR A 69 23.43 5.07 4.87
C THR A 69 24.25 5.85 5.91
N ARG A 70 23.58 6.57 6.82
CA ARG A 70 24.23 7.33 7.88
C ARG A 70 25.02 6.42 8.83
N VAL A 71 24.37 5.39 9.38
CA VAL A 71 24.99 4.43 10.31
C VAL A 71 26.20 3.75 9.66
N ARG A 72 26.02 3.29 8.43
CA ARG A 72 27.08 2.65 7.64
C ARG A 72 28.29 3.56 7.46
N ASN A 73 28.06 4.79 6.99
CA ASN A 73 29.14 5.72 6.66
C ASN A 73 29.87 6.21 7.92
N VAL A 74 29.16 6.53 9.00
CA VAL A 74 29.77 6.93 10.28
C VAL A 74 30.64 5.80 10.83
N THR A 75 30.16 4.57 10.76
CA THR A 75 30.91 3.39 11.22
C THR A 75 32.15 3.13 10.36
N MET A 76 32.03 3.27 9.03
CA MET A 76 33.17 3.15 8.13
C MET A 76 34.27 4.16 8.45
N VAL A 77 33.90 5.43 8.68
CA VAL A 77 34.88 6.47 9.05
C VAL A 77 35.57 6.13 10.36
N ARG A 78 34.82 5.62 11.34
CA ARG A 78 35.38 5.23 12.66
C ARG A 78 36.44 4.14 12.56
N TYR A 79 36.29 3.19 11.63
CA TYR A 79 37.19 2.04 11.49
C TYR A 79 38.14 2.14 10.30
N ILE A 80 38.24 3.31 9.64
CA ILE A 80 39.01 3.45 8.40
C ILE A 80 40.51 3.18 8.59
N GLU A 81 41.04 3.43 9.79
CA GLU A 81 42.43 3.18 10.17
C GLU A 81 42.82 1.70 10.13
N HIS A 82 41.85 0.79 10.26
CA HIS A 82 42.06 -0.66 10.15
C HIS A 82 41.99 -1.15 8.69
N GLY A 83 41.86 -0.24 7.72
CA GLY A 83 41.75 -0.53 6.30
C GLY A 83 40.32 -0.52 5.79
N ALA A 84 40.16 -0.13 4.52
CA ALA A 84 38.85 0.09 3.90
C ALA A 84 37.94 -1.16 3.89
N THR A 85 38.52 -2.35 3.71
CA THR A 85 37.74 -3.62 3.71
C THR A 85 37.15 -3.91 5.08
N PHE A 86 37.95 -3.76 6.15
CA PHE A 86 37.47 -3.96 7.52
C PHE A 86 36.42 -2.93 7.90
N ALA A 87 36.66 -1.65 7.57
CA ALA A 87 35.72 -0.56 7.82
C ALA A 87 34.36 -0.78 7.13
N ARG A 88 34.35 -1.26 5.87
CA ARG A 88 33.12 -1.62 5.15
C ARG A 88 32.37 -2.75 5.85
N ALA A 89 33.06 -3.83 6.22
CA ALA A 89 32.43 -4.96 6.90
C ALA A 89 31.78 -4.53 8.22
N GLN A 90 32.48 -3.71 9.02
CA GLN A 90 31.92 -3.16 10.26
C GLN A 90 30.72 -2.23 9.99
N GLY A 91 30.81 -1.37 8.97
CA GLY A 91 29.70 -0.49 8.58
C GLY A 91 28.47 -1.26 8.13
N ASP A 92 28.65 -2.33 7.36
CA ASP A 92 27.55 -3.18 6.90
C ASP A 92 26.90 -3.92 8.08
N VAL A 93 27.69 -4.47 9.00
CA VAL A 93 27.20 -5.15 10.22
C VAL A 93 26.44 -4.18 11.13
N ALA A 94 26.98 -2.98 11.37
CA ALA A 94 26.35 -1.99 12.24
C ALA A 94 25.02 -1.47 11.68
N ALA A 95 24.84 -1.49 10.37
CA ALA A 95 23.66 -0.95 9.71
C ALA A 95 22.64 -2.03 9.30
N LEU A 96 22.80 -3.28 9.77
CA LEU A 96 21.91 -4.40 9.43
C LEU A 96 20.44 -4.15 9.79
N ASP A 97 20.19 -3.62 10.98
CA ASP A 97 18.82 -3.39 11.46
C ASP A 97 18.08 -2.34 10.62
N GLU A 98 18.77 -1.24 10.29
CA GLU A 98 18.19 -0.20 9.43
C GLU A 98 18.00 -0.65 7.99
N ARG A 99 18.93 -1.48 7.48
CA ARG A 99 18.77 -2.11 6.17
C ARG A 99 17.54 -3.02 6.15
N LYS A 100 17.38 -3.87 7.17
CA LYS A 100 16.21 -4.75 7.30
C LYS A 100 14.93 -3.93 7.32
N LYS A 101 14.88 -2.86 8.12
CA LYS A 101 13.72 -1.96 8.18
C LYS A 101 13.39 -1.35 6.82
N ALA A 102 14.38 -0.88 6.08
CA ALA A 102 14.17 -0.34 4.74
C ALA A 102 13.65 -1.41 3.76
N ASP A 103 14.21 -2.62 3.80
CA ASP A 103 13.78 -3.75 2.97
C ASP A 103 12.33 -4.17 3.30
N ASP A 104 11.97 -4.27 4.60
CA ASP A 104 10.62 -4.61 5.05
C ASP A 104 9.59 -3.57 4.57
N LEU A 105 9.89 -2.26 4.73
CA LEU A 105 9.05 -1.17 4.23
C LEU A 105 8.89 -1.19 2.71
N LYS A 106 9.94 -1.56 1.98
CA LYS A 106 9.91 -1.70 0.52
C LYS A 106 9.00 -2.84 0.08
N VAL A 107 9.02 -3.97 0.79
CA VAL A 107 8.11 -5.10 0.52
C VAL A 107 6.67 -4.67 0.70
N ILE A 108 6.35 -4.00 1.81
CA ILE A 108 5.00 -3.49 2.10
C ILE A 108 4.56 -2.50 1.02
N PHE A 109 5.42 -1.56 0.65
CA PHE A 109 5.13 -0.57 -0.38
C PHE A 109 4.76 -1.23 -1.72
N HIS A 110 5.54 -2.21 -2.20
CA HIS A 110 5.24 -2.88 -3.47
C HIS A 110 3.96 -3.71 -3.41
N HIS A 111 3.68 -4.38 -2.29
CA HIS A 111 2.41 -5.10 -2.16
C HIS A 111 1.22 -4.13 -2.15
N ALA A 112 1.37 -2.95 -1.53
CA ALA A 112 0.36 -1.91 -1.56
C ALA A 112 0.13 -1.35 -2.98
N GLU A 113 1.19 -1.17 -3.78
CA GLU A 113 1.07 -0.78 -5.18
C GLU A 113 0.30 -1.82 -6.01
N ASP A 114 0.60 -3.11 -5.82
CA ASP A 114 -0.07 -4.18 -6.56
C ASP A 114 -1.52 -4.34 -6.13
N THR A 115 -1.82 -4.17 -4.84
CA THR A 115 -3.20 -4.15 -4.31
C THR A 115 -3.99 -2.98 -4.89
N GLN A 116 -3.38 -1.79 -4.98
CA GLN A 116 -4.00 -0.61 -5.58
C GLN A 116 -4.34 -0.86 -7.07
N LYS A 117 -3.42 -1.47 -7.83
CA LYS A 117 -3.66 -1.84 -9.24
C LYS A 117 -4.82 -2.83 -9.38
N ALA A 118 -4.88 -3.84 -8.51
CA ALA A 118 -5.95 -4.83 -8.51
C ALA A 118 -7.32 -4.18 -8.22
N LEU A 119 -7.40 -3.30 -7.22
CA LEU A 119 -8.61 -2.52 -6.92
C LEU A 119 -9.01 -1.61 -8.08
N GLN A 120 -8.06 -0.96 -8.72
CA GLN A 120 -8.34 -0.10 -9.88
C GLN A 120 -8.92 -0.90 -11.04
N ALA A 121 -8.35 -2.08 -11.33
CA ALA A 121 -8.88 -3.00 -12.33
C ALA A 121 -10.30 -3.46 -11.98
N LYS A 122 -10.55 -3.83 -10.72
CA LYS A 122 -11.89 -4.18 -10.22
C LYS A 122 -12.88 -3.04 -10.39
N HIS A 123 -12.52 -1.83 -9.98
CA HIS A 123 -13.36 -0.64 -10.11
C HIS A 123 -13.76 -0.38 -11.57
N TYR A 124 -12.81 -0.43 -12.51
CA TYR A 124 -13.11 -0.27 -13.93
C TYR A 124 -13.97 -1.39 -14.50
N SER A 125 -13.73 -2.64 -14.07
CA SER A 125 -14.57 -3.78 -14.44
C SER A 125 -16.03 -3.55 -14.05
N LEU A 126 -16.28 -3.18 -12.79
CA LEU A 126 -17.62 -2.87 -12.27
C LEU A 126 -18.28 -1.72 -13.04
N MET A 127 -17.53 -0.65 -13.34
CA MET A 127 -18.00 0.49 -14.13
C MET A 127 -18.44 0.07 -15.55
N ASN A 128 -17.65 -0.77 -16.21
CA ASN A 128 -17.94 -1.23 -17.57
C ASN A 128 -19.17 -2.14 -17.60
N VAL A 129 -19.30 -3.06 -16.64
CA VAL A 129 -20.49 -3.93 -16.53
C VAL A 129 -21.73 -3.11 -16.24
N ASN A 130 -21.68 -2.18 -15.28
CA ASN A 130 -22.82 -1.31 -14.95
C ASN A 130 -23.30 -0.49 -16.18
N ARG A 131 -22.35 0.08 -16.94
CA ARG A 131 -22.68 0.80 -18.18
C ARG A 131 -23.33 -0.11 -19.22
N GLY A 132 -22.82 -1.33 -19.40
CA GLY A 132 -23.38 -2.32 -20.33
C GLY A 132 -24.81 -2.72 -19.95
N LEU A 133 -25.07 -2.95 -18.66
CA LEU A 133 -26.40 -3.27 -18.14
C LEU A 133 -27.40 -2.13 -18.38
N GLN A 134 -27.00 -0.89 -18.09
CA GLN A 134 -27.84 0.28 -18.35
C GLN A 134 -28.21 0.39 -19.83
N SER A 135 -27.23 0.29 -20.74
CA SER A 135 -27.49 0.33 -22.19
C SER A 135 -28.46 -0.78 -22.64
N ALA A 136 -28.28 -2.01 -22.15
CA ALA A 136 -29.16 -3.13 -22.49
C ALA A 136 -30.60 -2.92 -22.00
N MET A 137 -30.80 -2.34 -20.81
CA MET A 137 -32.12 -2.00 -20.28
C MET A 137 -32.81 -0.92 -21.13
N TYR A 138 -32.08 0.11 -21.56
CA TYR A 138 -32.63 1.16 -22.42
C TYR A 138 -32.98 0.65 -23.83
N GLU A 139 -32.16 -0.20 -24.43
CA GLU A 139 -32.44 -0.78 -25.76
C GLU A 139 -33.59 -1.79 -25.71
N GLY A 140 -33.67 -2.62 -24.67
CA GLY A 140 -34.78 -3.55 -24.45
C GLY A 140 -36.11 -2.82 -24.22
N GLY A 141 -36.09 -1.70 -23.49
CA GLY A 141 -37.26 -0.84 -23.31
C GLY A 141 -37.76 -0.19 -24.60
N ARG A 142 -36.85 0.19 -25.53
CA ARG A 142 -37.22 0.74 -26.85
C ARG A 142 -37.76 -0.30 -27.84
N ARG A 143 -37.46 -1.59 -27.68
CA ARG A 143 -37.97 -2.64 -28.56
C ARG A 143 -39.35 -3.15 -28.16
N ASN A 144 -39.73 -2.94 -26.91
CA ASN A 144 -41.00 -3.41 -26.34
C ASN A 144 -42.04 -2.28 -26.14
N ALA A 145 -41.73 -1.06 -26.58
CA ALA A 145 -42.61 0.11 -26.58
C ALA A 145 -42.98 0.50 -28.01
#